data_AF-A0A956WWF1-F1
#
_entry.id   AF-A0A956WWF1-F1
#
_cell.length_a   1.000
_cell.length_b   1.000
_cell.length_c   1.000
_cell.angle_alpha   90.00
_cell.angle_beta   90.00
_cell.angle_gamma   90.00
#
_symmetry.space_group_name_H-M   'P 1'
#
loop_
_entity.id
_entity.type
_entity.pdbx_description
1 polymer ?
#
loop_
_entity_poly.entity_id
_entity_poly.type
_entity_poly.pdbx_seq_one_letter_code
_entity_poly.pdbx_strand_id
1 'polypeptide(L)'
;ADNDYPADVLAALERFRDEIATRPMQPLTEDAPDRDDWNRALASLDGASWQATRWYFAETFFYRKLLEATGYFQPGPLHHLDPFAPQKRQQETTGLVQLAAGWGQLASLPAGERFEALLHSSLWGNRADLSNLTITQQAQSGLATRGERHLLLIDDTAPVHDLLAKGVTRVDFICDNVGLDSTFDLVLADFLLSQGWAKQVVFHLKDRPFFVSDAMVEDFEAVIGQMARHTDENLRALAGRLHDAQAAGALLLHSDPFWASFRMFYELPENLAADLAAPDLVVAKGDVNYRRLLG
;
A
#
# COMPACT_ATOMS: atom_id res chain seq x y z
N ALA A 1 -4.27 -19.61 15.29
CA ALA A 1 -4.15 -19.22 13.87
C ALA A 1 -4.85 -17.89 13.74
N ASP A 2 -4.31 -16.98 12.93
CA ASP A 2 -4.83 -15.60 12.82
C ASP A 2 -6.22 -15.54 12.14
N ASN A 3 -6.59 -16.62 11.43
CA ASN A 3 -7.91 -16.82 10.83
C ASN A 3 -8.51 -18.16 11.26
N ASP A 4 -9.83 -18.18 11.49
CA ASP A 4 -10.59 -19.40 11.82
C ASP A 4 -11.12 -20.06 10.54
N TYR A 5 -10.19 -20.61 9.74
CA TYR A 5 -10.54 -21.23 8.46
C TYR A 5 -11.13 -22.63 8.62
N PRO A 6 -12.13 -23.00 7.81
CA PRO A 6 -12.65 -24.36 7.78
C PRO A 6 -11.59 -25.38 7.29
N ALA A 7 -11.80 -26.66 7.61
CA ALA A 7 -10.80 -27.71 7.40
C ALA A 7 -10.42 -27.94 5.92
N ASP A 8 -11.36 -27.71 5.00
CA ASP A 8 -11.13 -27.81 3.56
C ASP A 8 -10.20 -26.70 3.03
N VAL A 9 -10.32 -25.48 3.55
CA VAL A 9 -9.39 -24.37 3.28
C VAL A 9 -8.01 -24.66 3.84
N LEU A 10 -7.90 -25.15 5.08
CA LEU A 10 -6.62 -25.56 5.65
C LEU A 10 -5.94 -26.64 4.79
N ALA A 11 -6.70 -27.64 4.33
CA ALA A 11 -6.19 -28.66 3.43
C ALA A 11 -5.79 -28.09 2.06
N ALA A 12 -6.47 -27.07 1.54
CA ALA A 12 -6.08 -26.37 0.31
C ALA A 12 -4.76 -25.62 0.47
N LEU A 13 -4.57 -24.93 1.58
CA LEU A 13 -3.31 -24.24 1.92
C LEU A 13 -2.15 -25.22 2.08
N GLU A 14 -2.37 -26.39 2.71
CA GLU A 14 -1.36 -27.46 2.81
C GLU A 14 -0.98 -28.00 1.43
N ARG A 15 -1.96 -28.28 0.56
CA ARG A 15 -1.68 -28.71 -0.83
C ARG A 15 -0.90 -27.64 -1.59
N PHE A 16 -1.23 -26.38 -1.39
CA PHE A 16 -0.53 -25.27 -2.05
C PHE A 16 0.92 -25.14 -1.55
N ARG A 17 1.17 -25.25 -0.24
CA ARG A 17 2.53 -25.31 0.32
C ARG A 17 3.34 -26.45 -0.31
N ASP A 18 2.74 -27.64 -0.42
CA ASP A 18 3.41 -28.81 -0.98
C ASP A 18 3.67 -28.66 -2.49
N GLU A 19 2.78 -27.97 -3.23
CA GLU A 19 2.98 -27.58 -4.63
C GLU A 19 4.23 -26.71 -4.79
N ILE A 20 4.36 -25.65 -3.98
CA ILE A 20 5.52 -24.75 -4.01
C ILE A 20 6.83 -25.52 -3.83
N ALA A 21 6.84 -26.50 -2.93
CA ALA A 21 8.04 -27.26 -2.60
C ALA A 21 8.42 -28.33 -3.64
N THR A 22 7.44 -28.91 -4.35
CA THR A 22 7.67 -30.19 -5.05
C THR A 22 7.12 -30.28 -6.47
N ARG A 23 6.35 -29.29 -6.95
CA ARG A 23 5.62 -29.38 -8.23
C ARG A 23 5.85 -28.16 -9.12
N PRO A 24 5.66 -28.30 -10.44
CA PRO A 24 5.43 -27.16 -11.33
C PRO A 24 4.24 -26.32 -10.86
N MET A 25 4.27 -25.02 -11.15
CA MET A 25 3.14 -24.12 -10.88
C MET A 25 1.88 -24.64 -11.60
N GLN A 26 0.80 -24.86 -10.85
CA GLN A 26 -0.46 -25.34 -11.39
C GLN A 26 -1.40 -24.18 -11.75
N PRO A 27 -2.21 -24.31 -12.81
CA PRO A 27 -3.18 -23.28 -13.18
C PRO A 27 -4.22 -23.04 -12.08
N LEU A 28 -4.83 -21.87 -12.14
CA LEU A 28 -6.03 -21.53 -11.37
C LEU A 28 -7.22 -22.31 -11.94
N THR A 29 -8.08 -22.75 -11.03
CA THR A 29 -9.22 -23.64 -11.28
C THR A 29 -10.56 -23.03 -10.86
N GLU A 30 -10.55 -22.10 -9.90
CA GLU A 30 -11.76 -21.44 -9.42
C GLU A 30 -12.44 -20.56 -10.49
N ASP A 31 -13.68 -20.13 -10.26
CA ASP A 31 -14.31 -19.13 -11.13
C ASP A 31 -13.95 -17.71 -10.64
N ALA A 32 -13.15 -16.99 -11.42
CA ALA A 32 -12.70 -15.64 -11.09
C ALA A 32 -12.42 -14.82 -12.36
N PRO A 33 -12.68 -13.49 -12.37
CA PRO A 33 -12.55 -12.66 -13.58
C PRO A 33 -11.16 -12.65 -14.21
N ASP A 34 -10.12 -12.84 -13.41
CA ASP A 34 -8.71 -12.76 -13.83
C ASP A 34 -8.07 -14.12 -14.16
N ARG A 35 -8.80 -15.22 -13.90
CA ARG A 35 -8.28 -16.58 -14.03
C ARG A 35 -7.65 -16.84 -15.38
N ASP A 36 -8.36 -16.47 -16.44
CA ASP A 36 -7.93 -16.78 -17.81
C ASP A 36 -6.68 -15.97 -18.19
N ASP A 37 -6.48 -14.77 -17.65
CA ASP A 37 -5.27 -13.97 -17.90
C ASP A 37 -4.04 -14.57 -17.22
N TRP A 38 -4.19 -14.95 -15.95
CA TRP A 38 -3.16 -15.66 -15.20
C TRP A 38 -2.79 -16.99 -15.83
N ASN A 39 -3.78 -17.80 -16.24
CA ASN A 39 -3.53 -19.11 -16.84
C ASN A 39 -2.84 -18.98 -18.20
N ARG A 40 -3.15 -17.95 -19.01
CA ARG A 40 -2.40 -17.66 -20.25
C ARG A 40 -0.95 -17.28 -19.96
N ALA A 41 -0.71 -16.42 -18.96
CA ALA A 41 0.63 -16.02 -18.59
C ALA A 41 1.45 -17.20 -18.04
N LEU A 42 0.85 -18.05 -17.21
CA LEU A 42 1.48 -19.28 -16.71
C LEU A 42 1.82 -20.25 -17.85
N ALA A 43 0.92 -20.45 -18.81
CA ALA A 43 1.15 -21.33 -19.95
C ALA A 43 2.38 -20.90 -20.80
N SER A 44 2.70 -19.60 -20.82
CA SER A 44 3.88 -19.08 -21.52
C SER A 44 5.22 -19.45 -20.86
N LEU A 45 5.20 -19.99 -19.63
CA LEU A 45 6.38 -20.39 -18.86
C LEU A 45 6.74 -21.87 -19.01
N ASP A 46 6.05 -22.61 -19.88
CA ASP A 46 6.35 -24.01 -20.27
C ASP A 46 6.63 -24.96 -19.09
N GLY A 47 5.72 -24.99 -18.12
CA GLY A 47 5.83 -25.90 -16.97
C GLY A 47 6.89 -25.52 -15.93
N ALA A 48 7.29 -24.24 -15.88
CA ALA A 48 8.22 -23.73 -14.87
C ALA A 48 7.80 -24.06 -13.43
N SER A 49 8.80 -24.37 -12.59
CA SER A 49 8.60 -24.49 -11.15
C SER A 49 8.68 -23.13 -10.48
N TRP A 50 8.23 -23.08 -9.22
CA TRP A 50 8.32 -21.90 -8.37
C TRP A 50 9.76 -21.37 -8.20
N GLN A 51 10.76 -22.25 -8.25
CA GLN A 51 12.18 -21.90 -8.13
C GLN A 51 12.85 -21.58 -9.47
N ALA A 52 12.18 -21.84 -10.59
CA ALA A 52 12.76 -21.75 -11.94
C ALA A 52 11.89 -20.89 -12.88
N THR A 53 11.47 -19.72 -12.40
CA THR A 53 10.73 -18.72 -13.18
C THR A 53 11.17 -17.31 -12.80
N ARG A 54 10.62 -16.29 -13.48
CA ARG A 54 10.80 -14.88 -13.11
C ARG A 54 10.26 -14.65 -11.70
N TRP A 55 11.10 -14.13 -10.82
CA TRP A 55 10.76 -13.96 -9.41
C TRP A 55 9.45 -13.20 -9.20
N TYR A 56 9.27 -12.04 -9.85
CA TYR A 56 8.04 -11.26 -9.69
C TYR A 56 6.78 -12.03 -10.13
N PHE A 57 6.85 -12.83 -11.19
CA PHE A 57 5.72 -13.68 -11.58
C PHE A 57 5.42 -14.74 -10.51
N ALA A 58 6.43 -15.47 -10.01
CA ALA A 58 6.22 -16.45 -8.94
C ALA A 58 5.63 -15.79 -7.68
N GLU A 59 6.15 -14.63 -7.29
CA GLU A 59 5.71 -13.90 -6.10
C GLU A 59 4.24 -13.48 -6.23
N THR A 60 3.86 -12.85 -7.34
CA THR A 60 2.49 -12.39 -7.53
C THR A 60 1.51 -13.55 -7.74
N PHE A 61 1.93 -14.60 -8.44
CA PHE A 61 1.13 -15.82 -8.59
C PHE A 61 0.94 -16.55 -7.27
N PHE A 62 1.90 -16.47 -6.34
CA PHE A 62 1.76 -17.02 -4.99
C PHE A 62 0.55 -16.39 -4.28
N TYR A 63 0.45 -15.06 -4.25
CA TYR A 63 -0.68 -14.38 -3.61
C TYR A 63 -1.99 -14.68 -4.34
N ARG A 64 -1.97 -14.77 -5.67
CA ARG A 64 -3.18 -15.15 -6.41
C ARG A 64 -3.65 -16.59 -6.09
N LYS A 65 -2.74 -17.56 -6.00
CA LYS A 65 -3.04 -18.95 -5.59
C LYS A 65 -3.47 -19.03 -4.12
N LEU A 66 -2.92 -18.18 -3.26
CA LEU A 66 -3.35 -18.08 -1.87
C LEU A 66 -4.81 -17.63 -1.78
N LEU A 67 -5.23 -16.63 -2.56
CA LEU A 67 -6.62 -16.18 -2.62
C LEU A 67 -7.57 -17.26 -3.16
N GLU A 68 -7.13 -18.07 -4.12
CA GLU A 68 -7.89 -19.26 -4.55
C GLU A 68 -8.05 -20.26 -3.40
N ALA A 69 -6.97 -20.55 -2.68
CA ALA A 69 -6.98 -21.53 -1.58
C ALA A 69 -7.87 -21.10 -0.41
N THR A 70 -7.99 -19.79 -0.15
CA THR A 70 -8.89 -19.24 0.88
C THR A 70 -10.32 -19.03 0.40
N GLY A 71 -10.61 -19.25 -0.88
CA GLY A 71 -11.94 -19.07 -1.47
C GLY A 71 -12.35 -17.60 -1.60
N TYR A 72 -11.38 -16.67 -1.70
CA TYR A 72 -11.63 -15.23 -1.71
C TYR A 72 -12.61 -14.79 -2.80
N PHE A 73 -12.52 -15.36 -4.01
CA PHE A 73 -13.42 -15.02 -5.13
C PHE A 73 -14.68 -15.89 -5.19
N GLN A 74 -14.84 -16.86 -4.28
CA GLN A 74 -15.95 -17.80 -4.32
C GLN A 74 -17.10 -17.33 -3.44
N PRO A 75 -18.36 -17.56 -3.85
CA PRO A 75 -19.51 -17.23 -3.02
C PRO A 75 -19.51 -18.05 -1.73
N GLY A 76 -19.77 -17.39 -0.61
CA GLY A 76 -19.83 -18.03 0.71
C GLY A 76 -19.32 -17.12 1.82
N PRO A 77 -19.16 -17.66 3.04
CA PRO A 77 -18.70 -16.88 4.20
C PRO A 77 -17.30 -16.28 4.07
N LEU A 78 -16.48 -16.82 3.15
CA LEU A 78 -15.09 -16.40 2.92
C LEU A 78 -14.95 -15.46 1.70
N HIS A 79 -16.06 -15.15 1.03
CA HIS A 79 -16.08 -14.25 -0.11
C HIS A 79 -15.56 -12.87 0.29
N HIS A 80 -14.53 -12.39 -0.41
CA HIS A 80 -13.79 -11.16 -0.10
C HIS A 80 -13.22 -11.07 1.32
N LEU A 81 -13.01 -12.20 2.01
CA LEU A 81 -12.36 -12.20 3.31
C LEU A 81 -10.85 -12.07 3.14
N ASP A 82 -10.31 -10.90 3.47
CA ASP A 82 -8.86 -10.64 3.44
C ASP A 82 -8.13 -11.51 4.49
N PRO A 83 -7.26 -12.46 4.08
CA PRO A 83 -6.51 -13.32 4.99
C PRO A 83 -5.53 -12.54 5.89
N PHE A 84 -5.18 -11.31 5.54
CA PHE A 84 -4.21 -10.47 6.23
C PHE A 84 -4.85 -9.36 7.05
N ALA A 85 -6.18 -9.18 6.97
CA ALA A 85 -6.88 -8.12 7.68
C ALA A 85 -6.55 -8.02 9.18
N PRO A 86 -6.49 -9.13 9.97
CA PRO A 86 -6.14 -9.03 11.39
C PRO A 86 -4.78 -8.36 11.64
N GLN A 87 -3.77 -8.72 10.85
CA GLN A 87 -2.42 -8.18 10.95
C GLN A 87 -2.40 -6.72 10.50
N LYS A 88 -3.08 -6.40 9.39
CA LYS A 88 -3.24 -5.02 8.90
C LYS A 88 -3.86 -4.10 9.96
N ARG A 89 -4.98 -4.52 10.57
CA ARG A 89 -5.69 -3.76 11.63
C ARG A 89 -4.77 -3.45 12.82
N GLN A 90 -3.92 -4.40 13.20
CA GLN A 90 -2.94 -4.20 14.28
C GLN A 90 -1.86 -3.19 13.90
N GLN A 91 -1.34 -3.27 12.68
CA GLN A 91 -0.33 -2.34 12.17
C GLN A 91 -0.87 -0.91 12.13
N GLU A 92 -2.10 -0.68 11.69
CA GLU A 92 -2.65 0.68 11.63
C GLU A 92 -3.02 1.23 12.99
N THR A 93 -3.55 0.39 13.89
CA THR A 93 -3.77 0.81 15.28
C THR A 93 -2.46 1.31 15.88
N THR A 94 -1.36 0.59 15.62
CA THR A 94 0.00 0.98 16.04
C THR A 94 0.43 2.28 15.36
N GLY A 95 0.17 2.42 14.06
CA GLY A 95 0.45 3.62 13.28
C GLY A 95 -0.23 4.88 13.85
N LEU A 96 -1.51 4.77 14.20
CA LEU A 96 -2.28 5.87 14.79
C LEU A 96 -1.78 6.27 16.18
N VAL A 97 -1.38 5.30 17.01
CA VAL A 97 -0.79 5.58 18.33
C VAL A 97 0.51 6.37 18.18
N GLN A 98 1.36 6.00 17.23
CA GLN A 98 2.61 6.71 16.96
C GLN A 98 2.35 8.11 16.39
N LEU A 99 1.44 8.24 15.42
CA LEU A 99 1.04 9.54 14.88
C LEU A 99 0.53 10.48 15.99
N ALA A 100 -0.33 10.00 16.88
CA ALA A 100 -0.85 10.80 17.99
C ALA A 100 0.28 11.27 18.92
N ALA A 101 1.23 10.38 19.26
CA ALA A 101 2.39 10.73 20.08
C ALA A 101 3.30 11.78 19.41
N GLY A 102 3.43 11.74 18.08
CA GLY A 102 4.26 12.67 17.30
C GLY A 102 3.56 13.95 16.83
N TRP A 103 2.23 14.03 16.93
CA TRP A 103 1.45 15.08 16.28
C TRP A 103 1.87 16.49 16.69
N GLY A 104 2.04 16.73 17.99
CA GLY A 104 2.40 18.07 18.50
C GLY A 104 3.73 18.58 17.93
N GLN A 105 4.73 17.70 17.82
CA GLN A 105 6.02 18.04 17.21
C GLN A 105 5.85 18.34 15.73
N LEU A 106 5.19 17.44 14.99
CA LEU A 106 4.95 17.59 13.56
C LEU A 106 4.20 18.90 13.23
N ALA A 107 3.11 19.18 13.95
CA ALA A 107 2.26 20.35 13.75
C ALA A 107 2.95 21.67 14.13
N SER A 108 4.04 21.63 14.89
CA SER A 108 4.83 22.83 15.23
C SER A 108 5.86 23.21 14.17
N LEU A 109 6.20 22.29 13.25
CA LEU A 109 7.21 22.52 12.23
C LEU A 109 6.75 23.55 11.19
N PRO A 110 7.64 24.41 10.67
CA PRO A 110 7.37 25.23 9.49
C PRO A 110 6.97 24.37 8.28
N ALA A 111 6.19 24.91 7.35
CA ALA A 111 5.60 24.13 6.25
C ALA A 111 6.63 23.29 5.46
N GLY A 112 7.76 23.88 5.05
CA GLY A 112 8.81 23.15 4.33
C GLY A 112 9.45 22.03 5.15
N GLU A 113 9.71 22.25 6.44
CA GLU A 113 10.28 21.22 7.32
C GLU A 113 9.25 20.13 7.65
N ARG A 114 7.97 20.50 7.76
CA ARG A 114 6.86 19.57 7.95
C ARG A 114 6.68 18.69 6.74
N PHE A 115 6.74 19.26 5.53
CA PHE A 115 6.71 18.50 4.29
C PHE A 115 7.84 17.48 4.23
N GLU A 116 9.08 17.91 4.50
CA GLU A 116 10.25 17.02 4.53
C GLU A 116 10.04 15.87 5.53
N ALA A 117 9.60 16.18 6.75
CA ALA A 117 9.34 15.17 7.77
C ALA A 117 8.23 14.18 7.35
N LEU A 118 7.15 14.67 6.73
CA LEU A 118 6.05 13.84 6.25
C LEU A 118 6.47 12.95 5.08
N LEU A 119 7.22 13.50 4.11
CA LEU A 119 7.72 12.75 2.97
C LEU A 119 8.67 11.64 3.43
N HIS A 120 9.56 11.91 4.38
CA HIS A 120 10.45 10.90 4.93
C HIS A 120 9.71 9.88 5.80
N SER A 121 8.66 10.29 6.52
CA SER A 121 7.84 9.36 7.30
C SER A 121 7.02 8.44 6.38
N SER A 122 6.51 8.98 5.27
CA SER A 122 5.90 8.22 4.17
C SER A 122 6.90 7.27 3.50
N LEU A 123 8.17 7.65 3.34
CA LEU A 123 9.20 6.74 2.80
C LEU A 123 9.56 5.61 3.78
N TRP A 124 9.72 5.93 5.06
CA TRP A 124 10.20 4.97 6.07
C TRP A 124 9.09 4.21 6.78
N GLY A 125 7.81 4.49 6.50
CA GLY A 125 6.67 3.73 7.03
C GLY A 125 6.82 2.22 6.83
N ASN A 126 7.44 1.83 5.71
CA ASN A 126 7.78 0.43 5.37
C ASN A 126 8.85 -0.23 6.25
N ARG A 127 9.64 0.53 7.03
CA ARG A 127 10.73 -0.01 7.85
C ARG A 127 10.28 -0.53 9.21
N ALA A 128 9.07 -0.18 9.67
CA ALA A 128 8.60 -0.62 10.98
C ALA A 128 8.42 -2.14 11.10
N ASP A 129 8.32 -2.86 9.97
CA ASP A 129 8.23 -4.32 9.93
C ASP A 129 9.60 -5.04 9.91
N LEU A 130 10.71 -4.32 9.68
CA LEU A 130 12.05 -4.90 9.57
C LEU A 130 12.94 -4.40 10.72
N SER A 131 12.97 -5.20 11.79
CA SER A 131 13.76 -5.01 13.01
C SER A 131 15.08 -4.25 12.84
N ASN A 132 15.24 -3.13 13.57
CA ASN A 132 16.52 -2.71 14.15
C ASN A 132 16.29 -2.02 15.50
N LEU A 133 16.48 -2.81 16.56
CA LEU A 133 16.53 -2.46 17.99
C LEU A 133 17.75 -1.56 18.34
N THR A 134 18.08 -0.56 17.53
CA THR A 134 19.26 0.31 17.76
C THR A 134 18.97 1.81 17.70
N ILE A 135 17.74 2.26 17.42
CA ILE A 135 17.37 3.68 17.42
C ILE A 135 16.37 3.96 18.56
N THR A 136 16.74 3.55 19.78
CA THR A 136 15.83 3.48 20.94
C THR A 136 15.67 4.78 21.73
N GLN A 137 15.96 5.97 21.18
CA GLN A 137 15.68 7.23 21.90
C GLN A 137 15.07 8.36 21.04
N GLN A 138 14.90 8.19 19.73
CA GLN A 138 14.27 9.22 18.87
C GLN A 138 13.03 8.73 18.11
N ALA A 139 12.76 7.42 18.09
CA ALA A 139 11.65 6.80 17.35
C ALA A 139 10.32 6.66 18.14
N GLN A 140 10.13 7.40 19.24
CA GLN A 140 8.88 7.30 20.02
C GLN A 140 7.68 8.01 19.36
N SER A 141 7.92 8.85 18.34
CA SER A 141 6.88 9.68 17.71
C SER A 141 6.43 9.21 16.32
N GLY A 142 7.00 8.12 15.78
CA GLY A 142 6.74 7.67 14.40
C GLY A 142 7.23 8.61 13.30
N LEU A 143 7.78 9.78 13.65
CA LEU A 143 8.30 10.75 12.70
C LEU A 143 9.71 10.33 12.25
N ALA A 144 9.91 10.22 10.94
CA ALA A 144 11.23 10.21 10.36
C ALA A 144 11.93 11.53 10.69
N THR A 145 13.03 11.45 11.45
CA THR A 145 13.80 12.65 11.77
C THR A 145 14.77 12.97 10.65
N ARG A 146 15.17 14.24 10.50
CA ARG A 146 16.34 14.64 9.67
C ARG A 146 17.60 13.81 9.97
N GLY A 147 17.66 13.19 11.15
CA GLY A 147 18.72 12.28 11.55
C GLY A 147 18.88 11.07 10.63
N GLU A 148 17.85 10.66 9.88
CA GLU A 148 17.91 9.49 8.97
C GLU A 148 18.17 9.86 7.51
N ARG A 149 18.23 11.16 7.18
CA ARG A 149 18.47 11.65 5.82
C ARG A 149 19.77 11.12 5.22
N HIS A 150 20.78 10.85 6.06
CA HIS A 150 22.05 10.25 5.64
C HIS A 150 21.93 8.80 5.13
N LEU A 151 20.78 8.15 5.32
CA LEU A 151 20.48 6.81 4.79
C LEU A 151 19.90 6.85 3.37
N LEU A 152 19.58 8.04 2.84
CA LEU A 152 19.11 8.22 1.48
C LEU A 152 20.29 8.19 0.51
N LEU A 153 20.30 7.22 -0.41
CA LEU A 153 21.32 7.13 -1.45
C LEU A 153 21.08 8.14 -2.58
N ILE A 154 19.81 8.32 -2.94
CA ILE A 154 19.33 9.31 -3.91
C ILE A 154 18.25 10.10 -3.19
N ASP A 155 18.40 11.42 -3.18
CA ASP A 155 17.54 12.32 -2.39
C ASP A 155 17.12 13.53 -3.22
N ASP A 156 15.99 13.37 -3.91
CA ASP A 156 15.33 14.41 -4.69
C ASP A 156 14.24 15.15 -3.87
N THR A 157 14.34 15.16 -2.53
CA THR A 157 13.37 15.85 -1.66
C THR A 157 13.24 17.34 -2.01
N ALA A 158 14.38 18.00 -2.27
CA ALA A 158 14.40 19.44 -2.57
C ALA A 158 13.69 19.81 -3.89
N PRO A 159 13.98 19.18 -5.04
CA PRO A 159 13.25 19.47 -6.27
C PRO A 159 11.76 19.11 -6.18
N VAL A 160 11.39 18.05 -5.44
CA VAL A 160 9.98 17.71 -5.20
C VAL A 160 9.28 18.78 -4.35
N HIS A 161 9.93 19.27 -3.29
CA HIS A 161 9.42 20.40 -2.49
C HIS A 161 9.21 21.64 -3.38
N ASP A 162 10.20 22.00 -4.20
CA ASP A 162 10.14 23.18 -5.06
C ASP A 162 9.08 23.09 -6.18
N LEU A 163 8.69 21.87 -6.57
CA LEU A 163 7.56 21.62 -7.45
C LEU A 163 6.24 21.86 -6.69
N LEU A 164 6.05 21.18 -5.56
CA LEU A 164 4.79 21.17 -4.83
C LEU A 164 4.47 22.50 -4.14
N ALA A 165 5.48 23.18 -3.59
CA ALA A 165 5.29 24.45 -2.88
C ALA A 165 4.81 25.60 -3.80
N LYS A 166 4.90 25.44 -5.13
CA LYS A 166 4.33 26.38 -6.12
C LYS A 166 2.83 26.17 -6.35
N GLY A 167 2.27 25.08 -5.85
CA GLY A 167 0.91 24.64 -6.12
C GLY A 167 0.83 23.84 -7.42
N VAL A 168 0.33 22.61 -7.33
CA VAL A 168 0.05 21.72 -8.46
C VAL A 168 -1.43 21.37 -8.55
N THR A 169 -1.85 20.82 -9.68
CA THR A 169 -3.24 20.40 -9.88
C THR A 169 -3.50 19.06 -9.21
N ARG A 170 -2.69 18.04 -9.49
CA ARG A 170 -2.94 16.67 -9.02
C ARG A 170 -1.63 15.97 -8.64
N VAL A 171 -1.63 15.30 -7.50
CA VAL A 171 -0.56 14.40 -7.04
C VAL A 171 -1.14 13.01 -6.87
N ASP A 172 -0.47 12.02 -7.45
CA ASP A 172 -0.87 10.63 -7.35
C ASP A 172 0.11 9.84 -6.50
N PHE A 173 -0.42 8.90 -5.73
CA PHE A 173 0.35 7.95 -4.95
C PHE A 173 -0.01 6.54 -5.42
N ILE A 174 0.99 5.78 -5.88
CA ILE A 174 0.85 4.33 -6.07
C ILE A 174 1.27 3.70 -4.75
N CYS A 175 0.27 3.28 -3.98
CA CYS A 175 0.45 2.88 -2.58
C CYS A 175 1.14 1.52 -2.46
N ASP A 176 1.84 1.39 -1.32
CA ASP A 176 2.47 0.15 -0.88
C ASP A 176 1.68 -0.41 0.30
N ASN A 177 2.09 -0.14 1.54
CA ASN A 177 1.60 -0.86 2.72
C ASN A 177 0.55 -0.10 3.54
N VAL A 178 -0.16 -0.85 4.39
CA VAL A 178 -0.92 -0.31 5.51
C VAL A 178 0.00 0.07 6.68
N GLY A 179 -0.58 0.43 7.82
CA GLY A 179 0.19 0.73 9.03
C GLY A 179 0.70 2.17 9.03
N LEU A 180 1.98 2.35 9.35
CA LEU A 180 2.59 3.69 9.32
C LEU A 180 2.66 4.25 7.90
N ASP A 181 2.81 3.39 6.89
CA ASP A 181 2.93 3.82 5.50
C ASP A 181 1.65 4.52 5.03
N SER A 182 0.51 3.82 5.04
CA SER A 182 -0.79 4.44 4.75
C SER A 182 -1.17 5.60 5.68
N THR A 183 -0.79 5.52 6.97
CA THR A 183 -1.06 6.61 7.92
C THR A 183 -0.35 7.88 7.51
N PHE A 184 0.96 7.83 7.22
CA PHE A 184 1.72 9.01 6.84
C PHE A 184 1.45 9.46 5.40
N ASP A 185 1.06 8.55 4.52
CA ASP A 185 0.53 8.90 3.20
C ASP A 185 -0.72 9.76 3.31
N LEU A 186 -1.69 9.38 4.16
CA LEU A 186 -2.90 10.17 4.44
C LEU A 186 -2.58 11.53 5.08
N VAL A 187 -1.65 11.58 6.03
CA VAL A 187 -1.25 12.85 6.67
C VAL A 187 -0.52 13.76 5.67
N LEU A 188 0.31 13.19 4.78
CA LEU A 188 0.95 13.94 3.71
C LEU A 188 -0.08 14.48 2.72
N ALA A 189 -1.07 13.68 2.32
CA ALA A 189 -2.17 14.14 1.47
C ALA A 189 -2.96 15.30 2.11
N ASP A 190 -3.34 15.16 3.39
CA ASP A 190 -4.00 16.24 4.14
C ASP A 190 -3.15 17.51 4.17
N PHE A 191 -1.83 17.38 4.39
CA PHE A 191 -0.91 18.51 4.37
C PHE A 191 -0.88 19.19 3.00
N LEU A 192 -0.73 18.43 1.92
CA LEU A 192 -0.66 18.97 0.56
C LEU A 192 -1.94 19.72 0.18
N LEU A 193 -3.10 19.15 0.52
CA LEU A 193 -4.41 19.76 0.27
C LEU A 193 -4.61 21.00 1.15
N SER A 194 -4.32 20.90 2.44
CA SER A 194 -4.53 21.99 3.41
C SER A 194 -3.61 23.19 3.17
N GLN A 195 -2.39 22.97 2.66
CA GLN A 195 -1.48 24.05 2.27
C GLN A 195 -1.80 24.64 0.89
N GLY A 196 -2.73 24.04 0.12
CA GLY A 196 -2.97 24.40 -1.27
C GLY A 196 -1.81 24.06 -2.20
N TRP A 197 -0.94 23.13 -1.78
CA TRP A 197 0.19 22.65 -2.59
C TRP A 197 -0.27 21.65 -3.66
N ALA A 198 -1.40 20.99 -3.44
CA ALA A 198 -2.12 20.24 -4.47
C ALA A 198 -3.62 20.58 -4.40
N LYS A 199 -4.32 20.58 -5.54
CA LYS A 199 -5.79 20.71 -5.58
C LYS A 199 -6.50 19.36 -5.43
N GLN A 200 -5.83 18.29 -5.85
CA GLN A 200 -6.33 16.93 -5.77
C GLN A 200 -5.19 15.96 -5.43
N VAL A 201 -5.49 14.97 -4.61
CA VAL A 201 -4.65 13.81 -4.34
C VAL A 201 -5.40 12.54 -4.71
N VAL A 202 -4.75 11.62 -5.44
CA VAL A 202 -5.32 10.33 -5.80
C VAL A 202 -4.44 9.21 -5.27
N PHE A 203 -5.03 8.30 -4.50
CA PHE A 203 -4.39 7.07 -4.04
C PHE A 203 -4.78 5.91 -4.95
N HIS A 204 -3.78 5.24 -5.52
CA HIS A 204 -3.93 4.01 -6.29
C HIS A 204 -3.61 2.81 -5.39
N LEU A 205 -4.63 2.03 -5.09
CA LEU A 205 -4.67 0.96 -4.09
C LEU A 205 -4.91 -0.39 -4.75
N LYS A 206 -4.61 -1.47 -4.03
CA LYS A 206 -4.88 -2.83 -4.53
C LYS A 206 -6.38 -3.09 -4.50
N ASP A 207 -6.88 -3.86 -5.48
CA ASP A 207 -8.28 -4.27 -5.57
C ASP A 207 -8.59 -5.54 -4.75
N ARG A 208 -7.55 -6.16 -4.18
CA ARG A 208 -7.59 -7.42 -3.44
C ARG A 208 -6.39 -7.53 -2.50
N PRO A 209 -6.39 -8.48 -1.56
CA PRO A 209 -5.26 -8.71 -0.69
C PRO A 209 -4.04 -9.14 -1.50
N PHE A 210 -2.93 -8.44 -1.28
CA PHE A 210 -1.70 -8.59 -2.03
C PHE A 210 -0.52 -8.31 -1.11
N PHE A 211 0.60 -9.02 -1.30
CA PHE A 211 1.83 -8.83 -0.52
C PHE A 211 1.66 -8.65 1.01
N VAL A 212 0.70 -9.35 1.61
CA VAL A 212 0.36 -9.28 3.05
C VAL A 212 -0.18 -7.92 3.47
N SER A 213 0.65 -6.89 3.45
CA SER A 213 0.36 -5.55 3.97
C SER A 213 -0.05 -4.55 2.91
N ASP A 214 -0.11 -4.91 1.62
CA ASP A 214 -0.46 -3.92 0.61
C ASP A 214 -1.86 -3.36 0.84
N ALA A 215 -1.96 -2.02 0.77
CA ALA A 215 -3.15 -1.29 1.11
C ALA A 215 -4.24 -1.39 0.03
N MET A 216 -5.45 -1.65 0.50
CA MET A 216 -6.68 -1.59 -0.28
C MET A 216 -7.50 -0.33 0.07
N VAL A 217 -8.55 -0.06 -0.70
CA VAL A 217 -9.50 1.04 -0.44
C VAL A 217 -10.11 0.91 0.96
N GLU A 218 -10.55 -0.29 1.31
CA GLU A 218 -11.14 -0.61 2.60
C GLU A 218 -10.16 -0.37 3.76
N ASP A 219 -8.87 -0.56 3.52
CA ASP A 219 -7.84 -0.33 4.54
C ASP A 219 -7.70 1.17 4.84
N PHE A 220 -7.63 2.01 3.80
CA PHE A 220 -7.58 3.47 3.93
C PHE A 220 -8.84 4.03 4.62
N GLU A 221 -10.03 3.57 4.19
CA GLU A 221 -11.30 3.95 4.81
C GLU A 221 -11.36 3.53 6.28
N ALA A 222 -10.85 2.35 6.62
CA ALA A 222 -10.81 1.88 7.99
C ALA A 222 -9.84 2.71 8.85
N VAL A 223 -8.69 3.15 8.33
CA VAL A 223 -7.77 4.06 9.02
C VAL A 223 -8.44 5.42 9.28
N ILE A 224 -9.06 6.02 8.27
CA ILE A 224 -9.81 7.28 8.40
C ILE A 224 -10.94 7.14 9.45
N GLY A 225 -11.68 6.03 9.39
CA GLY A 225 -12.75 5.73 10.33
C GLY A 225 -12.26 5.47 11.76
N GLN A 226 -11.04 4.95 11.95
CA GLN A 226 -10.40 4.83 13.25
C GLN A 226 -9.97 6.20 13.80
N MET A 227 -9.37 7.06 12.97
CA MET A 227 -9.02 8.44 13.35
C MET A 227 -10.25 9.23 13.81
N ALA A 228 -11.38 9.10 13.10
CA ALA A 228 -12.63 9.79 13.43
C ALA A 228 -13.20 9.39 14.82
N ARG A 229 -12.90 8.18 15.28
CA ARG A 229 -13.33 7.62 16.57
C ARG A 229 -12.24 7.68 17.64
N HIS A 230 -11.08 8.23 17.32
CA HIS A 230 -9.93 8.26 18.22
C HIS A 230 -10.14 9.23 19.39
N THR A 231 -9.48 8.99 20.52
CA THR A 231 -9.57 9.83 21.73
C THR A 231 -8.81 11.15 21.59
N ASP A 232 -7.75 11.18 20.78
CA ASP A 232 -7.00 12.39 20.40
C ASP A 232 -7.83 13.31 19.47
N GLU A 233 -7.94 14.58 19.83
CA GLU A 233 -8.73 15.56 19.07
C GLU A 233 -8.13 15.92 17.71
N ASN A 234 -6.80 15.87 17.58
CA ASN A 234 -6.12 16.19 16.34
C ASN A 234 -6.36 15.12 15.28
N LEU A 235 -6.37 13.84 15.69
CA LEU A 235 -6.69 12.73 14.79
C LEU A 235 -8.15 12.82 14.32
N ARG A 236 -9.09 13.17 15.21
CA ARG A 236 -10.48 13.41 14.81
C ARG A 236 -10.59 14.58 13.82
N ALA A 237 -9.85 15.67 14.05
CA ALA A 237 -9.83 16.81 13.15
C ALA A 237 -9.21 16.48 11.79
N LEU A 238 -8.14 15.67 11.76
CA LEU A 238 -7.54 15.14 10.55
C LEU A 238 -8.56 14.30 9.76
N ALA A 239 -9.24 13.37 10.43
CA ALA A 239 -10.28 12.56 9.79
C ALA A 239 -11.38 13.42 9.18
N GLY A 240 -11.80 14.49 9.87
CA GLY A 240 -12.78 15.44 9.34
C GLY A 240 -12.32 16.09 8.03
N ARG A 241 -11.07 16.57 7.97
CA ARG A 241 -10.51 17.17 6.75
C ARG A 241 -10.39 16.17 5.61
N LEU A 242 -9.99 14.93 5.89
CA LEU A 242 -9.91 13.87 4.89
C LEU A 242 -11.30 13.54 4.30
N HIS A 243 -12.34 13.42 5.15
CA HIS A 243 -13.71 13.22 4.68
C HIS A 243 -14.21 14.40 3.84
N ASP A 244 -13.96 15.63 4.28
CA ASP A 244 -14.35 16.83 3.53
C ASP A 244 -13.66 16.88 2.17
N ALA A 245 -12.37 16.49 2.11
CA ALA A 245 -11.61 16.38 0.87
C ALA A 245 -12.19 15.29 -0.05
N GLN A 246 -12.58 14.13 0.47
CA GLN A 246 -13.25 13.09 -0.31
C GLN A 246 -14.60 13.56 -0.85
N ALA A 247 -15.42 14.20 -0.02
CA ALA A 247 -16.71 14.74 -0.41
C ALA A 247 -16.60 15.83 -1.50
N ALA A 248 -15.52 16.61 -1.46
CA ALA A 248 -15.21 17.64 -2.46
C ALA A 248 -14.53 17.09 -3.73
N GLY A 249 -14.18 15.80 -3.77
CA GLY A 249 -13.40 15.20 -4.86
C GLY A 249 -11.93 15.64 -4.90
N ALA A 250 -11.44 16.27 -3.84
CA ALA A 250 -10.04 16.66 -3.67
C ALA A 250 -9.16 15.49 -3.18
N LEU A 251 -9.76 14.45 -2.60
CA LEU A 251 -9.08 13.21 -2.24
C LEU A 251 -9.85 12.03 -2.87
N LEU A 252 -9.18 11.22 -3.69
CA LEU A 252 -9.78 10.05 -4.34
C LEU A 252 -9.03 8.78 -3.98
N LEU A 253 -9.77 7.70 -3.71
CA LEU A 253 -9.25 6.35 -3.51
C LEU A 253 -9.67 5.50 -4.70
N HIS A 254 -8.70 5.09 -5.52
CA HIS A 254 -8.92 4.25 -6.69
C HIS A 254 -8.23 2.91 -6.53
N SER A 255 -8.85 1.87 -7.08
CA SER A 255 -8.21 0.56 -7.23
C SER A 255 -8.34 0.08 -8.68
N ASP A 256 -7.40 -0.76 -9.09
CA ASP A 256 -7.37 -1.37 -10.42
C ASP A 256 -6.72 -2.76 -10.31
N PRO A 257 -7.24 -3.79 -11.01
CA PRO A 257 -6.63 -5.14 -11.03
C PRO A 257 -5.16 -5.15 -11.47
N PHE A 258 -4.72 -4.15 -12.25
CA PHE A 258 -3.31 -3.99 -12.63
C PHE A 258 -2.38 -3.93 -11.42
N TRP A 259 -2.82 -3.30 -10.32
CA TRP A 259 -1.98 -3.13 -9.14
C TRP A 259 -1.68 -4.44 -8.41
N ALA A 260 -2.54 -5.45 -8.56
CA ALA A 260 -2.38 -6.80 -8.00
C ALA A 260 -2.14 -7.86 -9.11
N SER A 261 -1.51 -7.45 -10.23
CA SER A 261 -1.19 -8.32 -11.36
C SER A 261 0.30 -8.66 -11.45
N PHE A 262 0.65 -9.62 -12.33
CA PHE A 262 2.03 -9.97 -12.65
C PHE A 262 2.73 -8.99 -13.62
N ARG A 263 2.03 -7.93 -14.06
CA ARG A 263 2.49 -7.04 -15.13
C ARG A 263 3.43 -5.95 -14.62
N MET A 264 4.40 -5.61 -15.45
CA MET A 264 5.31 -4.48 -15.21
C MET A 264 4.69 -3.15 -15.67
N PHE A 265 5.27 -2.02 -15.27
CA PHE A 265 4.71 -0.69 -15.60
C PHE A 265 4.77 -0.38 -17.10
N TYR A 266 5.69 -0.97 -17.86
CA TYR A 266 5.70 -0.86 -19.31
C TYR A 266 4.54 -1.62 -20.01
N GLU A 267 3.74 -2.37 -19.24
CA GLU A 267 2.54 -3.09 -19.70
C GLU A 267 1.24 -2.46 -19.16
N LEU A 268 1.30 -1.21 -18.68
CA LEU A 268 0.13 -0.47 -18.20
C LEU A 268 -1.00 -0.48 -19.26
N PRO A 269 -2.25 -0.80 -18.87
CA PRO A 269 -3.42 -0.62 -19.73
C PRO A 269 -3.54 0.83 -20.21
N GLU A 270 -4.01 1.05 -21.45
CA GLU A 270 -4.06 2.39 -22.07
C GLU A 270 -4.80 3.43 -21.21
N ASN A 271 -5.91 3.04 -20.59
CA ASN A 271 -6.70 3.90 -19.71
C ASN A 271 -5.93 4.29 -18.44
N LEU A 272 -5.20 3.35 -17.83
CA LEU A 272 -4.42 3.60 -16.62
C LEU A 272 -3.15 4.40 -16.93
N ALA A 273 -2.51 4.14 -18.06
CA ALA A 273 -1.40 4.95 -18.56
C ALA A 273 -1.82 6.40 -18.82
N ALA A 274 -3.00 6.61 -19.41
CA ALA A 274 -3.56 7.94 -19.63
C ALA A 274 -3.88 8.66 -18.32
N ASP A 275 -4.42 7.95 -17.32
CA ASP A 275 -4.69 8.53 -16.00
C ASP A 275 -3.40 8.93 -15.27
N LEU A 276 -2.37 8.07 -15.28
CA LEU A 276 -1.06 8.33 -14.67
C LEU A 276 -0.21 9.36 -15.41
N ALA A 277 -0.60 9.74 -16.64
CA ALA A 277 0.02 10.84 -17.38
C ALA A 277 -0.60 12.21 -17.05
N ALA A 278 -1.78 12.24 -16.41
CA ALA A 278 -2.48 13.46 -16.04
C ALA A 278 -1.90 14.24 -14.83
N PRO A 279 -1.38 13.60 -13.75
CA PRO A 279 -0.90 14.33 -12.57
C PRO A 279 0.42 15.06 -12.82
N ASP A 280 0.67 16.08 -11.99
CA ASP A 280 1.92 16.84 -12.00
C ASP A 280 3.07 16.06 -11.33
N LEU A 281 2.73 15.11 -10.45
CA LEU A 281 3.66 14.22 -9.76
C LEU A 281 2.99 12.87 -9.47
N VAL A 282 3.70 11.77 -9.76
CA VAL A 282 3.34 10.42 -9.32
C VAL A 282 4.40 9.93 -8.32
N VAL A 283 3.97 9.60 -7.11
CA VAL A 283 4.80 9.01 -6.06
C VAL A 283 4.57 7.50 -6.04
N ALA A 284 5.52 6.74 -6.57
CA ALA A 284 5.50 5.28 -6.49
C ALA A 284 6.14 4.82 -5.17
N LYS A 285 5.34 4.27 -4.26
CA LYS A 285 5.80 3.84 -2.92
C LYS A 285 6.34 2.42 -2.95
N GLY A 286 7.37 2.14 -2.16
CA GLY A 286 7.79 0.76 -1.88
C GLY A 286 8.67 0.08 -2.93
N ASP A 287 9.24 -1.05 -2.52
CA ASP A 287 10.17 -1.85 -3.33
C ASP A 287 9.48 -2.51 -4.53
N VAL A 288 8.25 -3.02 -4.35
CA VAL A 288 7.49 -3.69 -5.41
C VAL A 288 7.25 -2.73 -6.58
N ASN A 289 6.82 -1.50 -6.33
CA ASN A 289 6.61 -0.53 -7.41
C ASN A 289 7.95 -0.14 -8.07
N TYR A 290 9.03 -0.02 -7.30
CA TYR A 290 10.36 0.24 -7.85
C TYR A 290 10.83 -0.90 -8.77
N ARG A 291 10.65 -2.17 -8.38
CA ARG A 291 10.96 -3.34 -9.20
C ARG A 291 10.15 -3.33 -10.51
N ARG A 292 8.85 -3.04 -10.44
CA ARG A 292 7.96 -2.98 -11.62
C ARG A 292 8.29 -1.84 -12.59
N LEU A 293 8.83 -0.74 -12.08
CA LEU A 293 9.33 0.38 -12.90
C LEU A 293 10.58 -0.03 -13.69
N LEU A 294 11.46 -0.86 -13.12
CA LEU A 294 12.72 -1.24 -13.74
C LEU A 294 12.64 -2.51 -14.61
N GLY A 295 11.68 -3.40 -14.36
CA GLY A 295 11.46 -4.64 -15.12
C GLY A 295 12.27 -5.82 -14.61
#